data_AF-A0A024K3C2-F1
#
_entry.id   AF-A0A024K3C2-F1
#
_cell.length_a   1.000
_cell.length_b   1.000
_cell.length_c   1.000
_cell.angle_alpha   90.00
_cell.angle_beta   90.00
_cell.angle_gamma   90.00
#
_symmetry.space_group_name_H-M   'P 1'
#
loop_
_entity.id
_entity.type
_entity.pdbx_description
1 polymer ?
#
loop_
_entity_poly.entity_id
_entity_poly.type
_entity_poly.pdbx_seq_one_letter_code
_entity_poly.pdbx_strand_id
1 'polypeptide(L)'
;MTVQSHDGRADATRRQILRAASHQFARRPYHDVGLDDILAEAELTKGAMYFHFKSKHALAVAIIEKQTATGASAVQNLMKRGLSGLETLIDFSYLIAVGDIKTDAVRAGLNLIESVGRTQGLQEKLMGNWVDALAGVVEQAIAEGDIDNRCDPHDVGRLLVSMHMGLRQTSTLDQPERFLLDVQKCWTFILTGVLQPDRFEYFGQFLKRRAALAINSTSTDVESPQ
;
A
#
# COMPACT_ATOMS: atom_id res chain seq x y z
N MET A 1 34.42 -3.24 25.94
CA MET A 1 34.01 -2.04 25.17
C MET A 1 33.67 -2.53 23.77
N THR A 2 32.38 -2.77 23.52
CA THR A 2 31.91 -3.49 22.33
C THR A 2 31.95 -2.55 21.14
N VAL A 3 32.69 -2.93 20.09
CA VAL A 3 32.76 -2.21 18.81
C VAL A 3 31.37 -2.25 18.19
N GLN A 4 30.60 -1.16 18.31
CA GLN A 4 29.46 -0.93 17.42
C GLN A 4 30.03 -0.85 15.99
N SER A 5 29.70 -1.83 15.15
CA SER A 5 30.17 -1.89 13.78
C SER A 5 29.75 -0.62 13.02
N HIS A 6 30.66 -0.10 12.21
CA HIS A 6 30.42 1.06 11.35
C HIS A 6 29.18 0.87 10.44
N ASP A 7 28.85 -0.39 10.16
CA ASP A 7 27.71 -0.86 9.39
C ASP A 7 26.37 -0.61 10.12
N GLY A 8 26.30 -0.89 11.43
CA GLY A 8 25.08 -0.70 12.22
C GLY A 8 24.66 0.77 12.36
N ARG A 9 25.64 1.69 12.39
CA ARG A 9 25.40 3.13 12.44
C ARG A 9 24.97 3.68 11.08
N ALA A 10 25.63 3.25 9.99
CA ALA A 10 25.25 3.62 8.63
C ALA A 10 23.81 3.18 8.31
N ASP A 11 23.43 1.98 8.72
CA ASP A 11 22.08 1.46 8.56
C ASP A 11 21.02 2.23 9.38
N ALA A 12 21.37 2.66 10.60
CA ALA A 12 20.49 3.48 11.42
C ALA A 12 20.24 4.86 10.78
N THR A 13 21.30 5.53 10.31
CA THR A 13 21.20 6.82 9.61
C THR A 13 20.38 6.70 8.33
N ARG A 14 20.59 5.65 7.53
CA ARG A 14 19.78 5.38 6.33
C ARG A 14 18.30 5.24 6.66
N ARG A 15 17.95 4.51 7.73
CA ARG A 15 16.55 4.35 8.17
C ARG A 15 15.95 5.66 8.67
N GLN A 16 16.72 6.49 9.37
CA GLN A 16 16.28 7.79 9.86
C GLN A 16 15.92 8.73 8.71
N ILE A 17 16.76 8.80 7.67
CA ILE A 17 16.49 9.57 6.45
C ILE A 17 15.21 9.07 5.77
N LEU A 18 15.06 7.76 5.59
CA LEU A 18 13.87 7.17 4.96
C LEU A 18 12.59 7.48 5.75
N ARG A 19 12.66 7.46 7.09
CA ARG A 19 11.52 7.78 7.96
C ARG A 19 11.10 9.24 7.78
N ALA A 20 12.04 10.17 7.90
CA ALA A 20 11.77 11.60 7.77
C ALA A 20 11.23 11.95 6.38
N ALA A 21 11.84 11.38 5.33
CA ALA A 21 11.35 11.57 3.97
C ALA A 21 9.94 11.00 3.78
N SER A 22 9.65 9.82 4.33
CA SER A 22 8.30 9.25 4.27
C SER A 22 7.29 10.12 4.99
N HIS A 23 7.62 10.66 6.16
CA HIS A 23 6.74 11.58 6.90
C HIS A 23 6.38 12.82 6.07
N GLN A 24 7.37 13.41 5.39
CA GLN A 24 7.20 14.58 4.54
C GLN A 24 6.37 14.26 3.27
N PHE A 25 6.73 13.20 2.54
CA PHE A 25 6.03 12.81 1.31
C PHE A 25 4.63 12.23 1.55
N ALA A 26 4.32 11.80 2.77
CA ALA A 26 2.96 11.40 3.15
C ALA A 26 1.99 12.60 3.22
N ARG A 27 2.50 13.82 3.47
CA ARG A 27 1.69 15.02 3.72
C ARG A 27 1.74 16.04 2.59
N ARG A 28 2.83 16.08 1.82
CA ARG A 28 3.07 17.09 0.79
C ARG A 28 3.44 16.44 -0.54
N PRO A 29 3.01 17.01 -1.68
CA PRO A 29 3.46 16.56 -3.00
C PRO A 29 5.00 16.54 -3.12
N TYR A 30 5.54 15.62 -3.92
CA TYR A 30 6.99 15.45 -4.09
C TYR A 30 7.74 16.75 -4.45
N HIS A 31 7.13 17.61 -5.25
CA HIS A 31 7.75 18.86 -5.70
C HIS A 31 7.84 19.93 -4.60
N ASP A 32 6.93 19.89 -3.62
CA ASP A 32 6.85 20.86 -2.52
C ASP A 32 7.76 20.51 -1.33
N VAL A 33 8.23 19.26 -1.25
CA VAL A 33 9.14 18.84 -0.18
C VAL A 33 10.57 19.21 -0.52
N GLY A 34 11.17 20.11 0.27
CA GLY A 34 12.59 20.45 0.17
C GLY A 34 13.49 19.35 0.73
N LEU A 35 14.74 19.26 0.23
CA LEU A 35 15.74 18.40 0.86
C LEU A 35 16.05 18.88 2.29
N ASP A 36 16.07 20.20 2.49
CA ASP A 36 16.33 20.81 3.80
C ASP A 36 15.23 20.49 4.82
N ASP A 37 13.96 20.39 4.40
CA ASP A 37 12.86 19.96 5.27
C ASP A 37 13.08 18.54 5.80
N ILE A 38 13.48 17.62 4.92
CA ILE A 38 13.76 16.21 5.27
C ILE A 38 14.93 16.13 6.25
N LEU A 39 15.97 16.92 6.02
CA LEU A 39 17.19 16.92 6.85
C LEU A 39 16.96 17.54 8.22
N ALA A 40 16.17 18.61 8.28
CA ALA A 40 15.77 19.23 9.54
C ALA A 40 14.98 18.24 10.40
N GLU A 41 14.00 17.54 9.82
CA GLU A 41 13.24 16.51 10.55
C GLU A 41 14.10 15.29 10.92
N ALA A 42 15.01 14.90 10.04
CA ALA A 42 15.93 13.80 10.34
C ALA A 42 17.01 14.18 11.36
N GLU A 43 17.17 15.46 11.73
CA GLU A 43 18.29 15.97 12.54
C GLU A 43 19.66 15.57 11.95
N LEU A 44 19.77 15.62 10.62
CA LEU A 44 20.96 15.20 9.87
C LEU A 44 21.46 16.29 8.93
N THR A 45 22.72 16.19 8.53
CA THR A 45 23.34 17.14 7.59
C THR A 45 23.17 16.69 6.13
N LYS A 46 23.34 17.63 5.19
CA LYS A 46 23.40 17.31 3.75
C LYS A 46 24.45 16.23 3.45
N GLY A 47 25.61 16.29 4.10
CA GLY A 47 26.69 15.31 3.92
C GLY A 47 26.25 13.89 4.29
N ALA A 48 25.56 13.71 5.43
CA ALA A 48 25.04 12.42 5.85
C ALA A 48 24.01 11.86 4.85
N MET A 49 23.19 12.72 4.26
CA MET A 49 22.23 12.31 3.23
C MET A 49 22.90 11.90 1.93
N TYR A 50 23.84 12.71 1.40
CA TYR A 50 24.54 12.38 0.16
C TYR A 50 25.42 11.12 0.26
N PHE A 51 25.83 10.74 1.47
CA PHE A 51 26.47 9.45 1.72
C PHE A 51 25.53 8.26 1.43
N HIS A 52 24.22 8.38 1.70
CA HIS A 52 23.25 7.29 1.53
C HIS A 52 22.41 7.37 0.25
N PHE A 53 22.16 8.57 -0.25
CA PHE A 53 21.28 8.81 -1.40
C PHE A 53 21.82 9.98 -2.23
N LYS A 54 22.01 9.74 -3.53
CA LYS A 54 22.61 10.72 -4.45
C LYS A 54 21.74 11.96 -4.70
N SER A 55 20.44 11.88 -4.44
CA SER A 55 19.49 12.98 -4.64
C SER A 55 18.16 12.74 -3.91
N LYS A 56 17.31 13.78 -3.82
CA LYS A 56 15.91 13.66 -3.37
C LYS A 56 15.13 12.64 -4.21
N HIS A 57 15.42 12.58 -5.51
CA HIS A 57 14.82 11.61 -6.41
C HIS A 57 15.27 10.17 -6.09
N ALA A 58 16.56 9.93 -5.87
CA ALA A 58 17.06 8.61 -5.49
C ALA A 58 16.47 8.13 -4.15
N LEU A 59 16.24 9.05 -3.22
CA LEU A 59 15.55 8.77 -1.96
C LEU A 59 14.08 8.39 -2.18
N ALA A 60 13.36 9.12 -3.03
CA ALA A 60 11.98 8.79 -3.38
C ALA A 60 11.86 7.42 -4.06
N VAL A 61 12.74 7.10 -5.01
CA VAL A 61 12.79 5.77 -5.66
C VAL A 61 13.03 4.67 -4.63
N ALA A 62 13.96 4.86 -3.69
CA ALA A 62 14.22 3.87 -2.64
C ALA A 62 13.01 3.65 -1.71
N ILE A 63 12.20 4.68 -1.44
CA ILE A 63 10.94 4.54 -0.71
C ILE A 63 9.95 3.71 -1.53
N ILE A 64 9.76 4.02 -2.81
CA ILE A 64 8.86 3.29 -3.71
C ILE A 64 9.23 1.80 -3.79
N GLU A 65 10.51 1.50 -4.00
CA GLU A 65 11.02 0.11 -4.07
C GLU A 65 10.76 -0.64 -2.77
N LYS A 66 11.05 -0.01 -1.61
CA LYS A 66 10.81 -0.61 -0.30
C LYS A 66 9.33 -0.90 -0.07
N GLN A 67 8.43 0.03 -0.39
CA GLN A 67 6.99 -0.17 -0.21
C GLN A 67 6.44 -1.23 -1.17
N THR A 68 6.91 -1.26 -2.41
CA THR A 68 6.54 -2.30 -3.38
C THR A 68 6.95 -3.68 -2.88
N ALA A 69 8.18 -3.84 -2.41
CA ALA A 69 8.66 -5.11 -1.85
C ALA A 69 7.90 -5.54 -0.58
N THR A 70 7.56 -4.58 0.27
CA THR A 70 6.78 -4.81 1.50
C THR A 70 5.37 -5.29 1.15
N GLY A 71 4.72 -4.63 0.20
CA GLY A 71 3.40 -5.00 -0.28
C GLY A 71 3.38 -6.38 -0.94
N ALA A 72 4.34 -6.70 -1.81
CA ALA A 72 4.47 -8.04 -2.41
C ALA A 72 4.64 -9.12 -1.33
N SER A 73 5.46 -8.86 -0.31
CA SER A 73 5.63 -9.76 0.83
C SER A 73 4.33 -9.94 1.64
N ALA A 74 3.51 -8.90 1.75
CA ALA A 74 2.24 -8.97 2.44
C ALA A 74 1.24 -9.90 1.72
N VAL A 75 1.16 -9.84 0.39
CA VAL A 75 0.36 -10.78 -0.41
C VAL A 75 0.80 -12.22 -0.14
N GLN A 76 2.11 -12.49 -0.23
CA GLN A 76 2.67 -13.83 0.02
C GLN A 76 2.39 -14.33 1.44
N ASN A 77 2.45 -13.44 2.44
CA ASN A 77 2.14 -13.81 3.82
C ASN A 77 0.66 -14.11 4.04
N LEU A 78 -0.26 -13.42 3.34
CA LEU A 78 -1.69 -13.71 3.40
C LEU A 78 -2.00 -15.09 2.82
N MET A 79 -1.41 -15.44 1.67
CA MET A 79 -1.56 -16.77 1.07
C MET A 79 -1.06 -17.88 2.01
N LYS A 80 0.08 -17.66 2.70
CA LYS A 80 0.64 -18.62 3.68
C LYS A 80 -0.25 -18.85 4.90
N ARG A 81 -1.20 -17.96 5.20
CA ARG A 81 -2.13 -18.10 6.33
C ARG A 81 -3.30 -19.05 6.03
N GLY A 82 -3.34 -19.64 4.83
CA GLY A 82 -4.38 -20.58 4.42
C GLY A 82 -5.70 -19.91 4.04
N LEU A 83 -5.68 -18.61 3.73
CA LEU A 83 -6.82 -17.92 3.13
C LEU A 83 -7.01 -18.38 1.69
N SER A 84 -8.27 -18.40 1.23
CA SER A 84 -8.57 -18.54 -0.19
C SER A 84 -7.99 -17.35 -0.99
N GLY A 85 -7.87 -17.49 -2.31
CA GLY A 85 -7.42 -16.43 -3.20
C GLY A 85 -8.30 -15.18 -3.07
N LEU A 86 -9.62 -15.34 -3.05
CA LEU A 86 -10.52 -14.19 -2.96
C LEU A 86 -10.52 -13.55 -1.56
N GLU A 87 -10.42 -14.36 -0.50
CA GLU A 87 -10.20 -13.84 0.85
C GLU A 87 -8.90 -13.02 0.92
N THR A 88 -7.83 -13.51 0.29
CA THR A 88 -6.53 -12.83 0.21
C THR A 88 -6.63 -11.49 -0.50
N LEU A 89 -7.34 -11.40 -1.63
CA LEU A 89 -7.54 -10.15 -2.36
C LEU A 89 -8.30 -9.11 -1.53
N ILE A 90 -9.38 -9.53 -0.86
CA ILE A 90 -10.18 -8.65 0.01
C ILE A 90 -9.32 -8.19 1.20
N ASP A 91 -8.68 -9.09 1.92
CA ASP A 91 -7.84 -8.75 3.08
C ASP A 91 -6.67 -7.83 2.69
N PHE A 92 -6.03 -8.10 1.54
CA PHE A 92 -4.95 -7.26 1.03
C PHE A 92 -5.44 -5.84 0.71
N SER A 93 -6.63 -5.68 0.12
CA SER A 93 -7.18 -4.35 -0.17
C SER A 93 -7.40 -3.52 1.10
N TYR A 94 -7.88 -4.12 2.19
CA TYR A 94 -8.04 -3.45 3.48
C TYR A 94 -6.71 -3.22 4.17
N LEU A 95 -5.75 -4.14 4.05
CA LEU A 95 -4.40 -3.95 4.58
C LEU A 95 -3.74 -2.71 3.97
N ILE A 96 -3.83 -2.54 2.66
CA ILE A 96 -3.29 -1.36 1.98
C ILE A 96 -4.08 -0.11 2.35
N ALA A 97 -5.42 -0.16 2.38
CA ALA A 97 -6.25 0.98 2.78
C ALA A 97 -5.93 1.48 4.19
N VAL A 98 -5.87 0.59 5.18
CA VAL A 98 -5.49 0.93 6.56
C VAL A 98 -4.04 1.43 6.62
N GLY A 99 -3.14 0.82 5.85
CA GLY A 99 -1.76 1.26 5.70
C GLY A 99 -1.66 2.70 5.19
N ASP A 100 -2.41 3.05 4.14
CA ASP A 100 -2.48 4.41 3.58
C ASP A 100 -3.04 5.41 4.60
N ILE A 101 -4.01 4.98 5.42
CA ILE A 101 -4.58 5.83 6.48
C ILE A 101 -3.58 6.06 7.63
N LYS A 102 -2.91 5.02 8.11
CA LYS A 102 -2.15 5.08 9.37
C LYS A 102 -0.65 5.23 9.24
N THR A 103 -0.07 4.80 8.12
CA THR A 103 1.37 4.62 8.01
C THR A 103 1.95 5.56 6.98
N ASP A 104 2.70 6.57 7.45
CA ASP A 104 3.39 7.54 6.59
C ASP A 104 4.21 6.87 5.49
N ALA A 105 4.87 5.74 5.80
CA ALA A 105 5.67 5.01 4.82
C ALA A 105 4.84 4.46 3.65
N VAL A 106 3.64 3.92 3.93
CA VAL A 106 2.73 3.40 2.90
C VAL A 106 2.14 4.55 2.10
N ARG A 107 1.61 5.58 2.79
CA ARG A 107 1.05 6.78 2.16
C ARG A 107 2.06 7.48 1.25
N ALA A 108 3.30 7.65 1.73
CA ALA A 108 4.39 8.22 0.96
C ALA A 108 4.70 7.39 -0.28
N GLY A 109 4.76 6.06 -0.17
CA GLY A 109 4.97 5.18 -1.33
C GLY A 109 3.92 5.40 -2.41
N LEU A 110 2.64 5.46 -2.04
CA LEU A 110 1.53 5.68 -2.98
C LEU A 110 1.59 7.08 -3.61
N ASN A 111 1.81 8.14 -2.83
CA ASN A 111 1.99 9.51 -3.33
C ASN A 111 3.18 9.64 -4.30
N LEU A 112 4.28 8.96 -3.99
CA LEU A 112 5.49 8.99 -4.81
C LEU A 112 5.33 8.19 -6.11
N ILE A 113 4.57 7.10 -6.12
CA ILE A 113 4.22 6.38 -7.35
C ILE A 113 3.46 7.31 -8.31
N GLU A 114 2.48 8.08 -7.80
CA GLU A 114 1.67 9.00 -8.60
C GLU A 114 2.47 10.18 -9.16
N SER A 115 3.42 10.71 -8.39
CA SER A 115 4.17 11.91 -8.76
C SER A 115 5.50 11.62 -9.45
N VAL A 116 6.31 10.72 -8.91
CA VAL A 116 7.66 10.39 -9.40
C VAL A 116 7.63 9.26 -10.42
N GLY A 117 6.76 8.26 -10.24
CA GLY A 117 6.70 7.09 -11.11
C GLY A 117 6.45 7.42 -12.59
N ARG A 118 5.71 8.51 -12.87
CA ARG A 118 5.39 8.96 -14.24
C ARG A 118 6.60 9.44 -15.03
N THR A 119 7.63 9.96 -14.36
CA THR A 119 8.70 10.71 -15.02
C THR A 119 9.73 9.81 -15.73
N GLN A 120 9.68 8.49 -15.55
CA GLN A 120 10.66 7.53 -16.12
C GLN A 120 10.08 6.16 -16.51
N GLY A 121 8.76 6.02 -16.71
CA GLY A 121 8.12 4.73 -16.97
C GLY A 121 8.12 3.75 -15.78
N LEU A 122 8.63 4.20 -14.63
CA LEU A 122 8.65 3.43 -13.39
C LEU A 122 7.22 3.08 -12.93
N GLN A 123 6.26 3.99 -13.10
CA GLN A 123 4.86 3.73 -12.77
C GLN A 123 4.30 2.57 -13.59
N GLU A 124 4.51 2.54 -14.91
CA GLU A 124 3.99 1.47 -15.76
C GLU A 124 4.51 0.10 -15.33
N LYS A 125 5.83 0.01 -15.11
CA LYS A 125 6.47 -1.22 -14.61
C LYS A 125 5.94 -1.64 -13.24
N LEU A 126 5.81 -0.71 -12.29
CA LEU A 126 5.33 -1.02 -10.95
C LEU A 126 3.86 -1.44 -10.95
N MET A 127 3.01 -0.74 -11.70
CA MET A 127 1.60 -1.10 -11.83
C MET A 127 1.44 -2.44 -12.54
N GLY A 128 2.23 -2.71 -13.59
CA GLY A 128 2.28 -4.02 -14.24
C GLY A 128 2.62 -5.13 -13.25
N ASN A 129 3.71 -4.99 -12.49
CA ASN A 129 4.09 -5.96 -11.47
C ASN A 129 2.99 -6.20 -10.41
N TRP A 130 2.26 -5.14 -10.02
CA TRP A 130 1.15 -5.27 -9.09
C TRP A 130 -0.04 -5.98 -9.71
N VAL A 131 -0.37 -5.69 -10.97
CA VAL A 131 -1.41 -6.40 -11.72
C VAL A 131 -1.05 -7.87 -11.83
N ASP A 132 0.19 -8.21 -12.20
CA ASP A 132 0.65 -9.60 -12.33
C ASP A 132 0.59 -10.34 -10.99
N ALA A 133 1.02 -9.69 -9.89
CA ALA A 133 0.97 -10.26 -8.56
C ALA A 133 -0.47 -10.56 -8.11
N LEU A 134 -1.42 -9.66 -8.37
CA LEU A 134 -2.83 -9.87 -8.04
C LEU A 134 -3.49 -10.87 -8.99
N ALA A 135 -3.12 -10.88 -10.27
CA ALA A 135 -3.60 -11.87 -11.25
C ALA A 135 -3.28 -13.29 -10.80
N GLY A 136 -2.07 -13.55 -10.30
CA GLY A 136 -1.72 -14.87 -9.74
C GLY A 136 -2.59 -15.30 -8.55
N VAL A 137 -3.07 -14.34 -7.73
CA VAL A 137 -4.02 -14.63 -6.64
C VAL A 137 -5.44 -14.83 -7.18
N VAL A 138 -5.83 -14.12 -8.24
CA VAL A 138 -7.10 -14.32 -8.95
C VAL A 138 -7.15 -15.71 -9.59
N GLU A 139 -6.05 -16.17 -10.22
CA GLU A 139 -5.95 -17.53 -10.76
C GLU A 139 -6.22 -18.59 -9.69
N GLN A 140 -5.67 -18.41 -8.49
CA GLN A 140 -5.95 -19.29 -7.36
C GLN A 140 -7.44 -19.24 -6.98
N ALA A 141 -8.04 -18.05 -6.89
CA ALA A 141 -9.46 -17.90 -6.56
C ALA A 141 -10.41 -18.52 -7.62
N ILE A 142 -10.01 -18.50 -8.89
CA ILE A 142 -10.73 -19.21 -9.97
C ILE A 142 -10.60 -20.72 -9.78
N ALA A 143 -9.39 -21.22 -9.49
CA ALA A 143 -9.14 -22.64 -9.26
C ALA A 143 -9.89 -23.21 -8.03
N GLU A 144 -10.09 -22.37 -7.00
CA GLU A 144 -10.88 -22.68 -5.81
C GLU A 144 -12.40 -22.61 -6.03
N GLY A 145 -12.83 -22.11 -7.20
CA GLY A 145 -14.24 -21.93 -7.54
C GLY A 145 -14.90 -20.78 -6.78
N ASP A 146 -14.12 -19.78 -6.35
CA ASP A 146 -14.65 -18.55 -5.74
C ASP A 146 -14.99 -17.51 -6.82
N ILE A 147 -14.12 -17.38 -7.83
CA ILE A 147 -14.31 -16.49 -8.99
C ILE A 147 -14.79 -17.29 -10.21
N ASP A 148 -15.66 -16.69 -11.01
CA ASP A 148 -16.18 -17.23 -12.26
C ASP A 148 -15.04 -17.49 -13.27
N ASN A 149 -15.02 -18.68 -13.87
CA ASN A 149 -13.96 -19.10 -14.80
C ASN A 149 -13.94 -18.33 -16.13
N ARG A 150 -14.95 -17.51 -16.40
CA ARG A 150 -15.01 -16.60 -17.55
C ARG A 150 -14.17 -15.34 -17.33
N CYS A 151 -13.80 -15.03 -16.10
CA CYS A 151 -12.99 -13.86 -15.79
C CYS A 151 -11.53 -14.07 -16.22
N ASP A 152 -10.95 -13.07 -16.88
CA ASP A 152 -9.50 -13.01 -17.10
C ASP A 152 -8.80 -12.53 -15.81
N PRO A 153 -7.78 -13.25 -15.30
CA PRO A 153 -7.09 -12.88 -14.07
C PRO A 153 -6.42 -11.49 -14.11
N HIS A 154 -5.86 -11.10 -15.25
CA HIS A 154 -5.22 -9.79 -15.39
C HIS A 154 -6.24 -8.66 -15.42
N ASP A 155 -7.41 -8.86 -16.03
CA ASP A 155 -8.48 -7.86 -16.03
C ASP A 155 -9.01 -7.62 -14.61
N VAL A 156 -9.22 -8.68 -13.82
CA VAL A 156 -9.62 -8.55 -12.41
C VAL A 156 -8.50 -7.89 -11.59
N GLY A 157 -7.25 -8.33 -11.76
CA GLY A 157 -6.09 -7.72 -11.09
C GLY A 157 -5.96 -6.22 -11.39
N ARG A 158 -6.13 -5.84 -12.66
CA ARG A 158 -6.14 -4.43 -13.11
C ARG A 158 -7.29 -3.65 -12.53
N LEU A 159 -8.49 -4.23 -12.46
CA LEU A 159 -9.66 -3.60 -11.85
C LEU A 159 -9.40 -3.28 -10.38
N LEU A 160 -8.77 -4.20 -9.62
CA LEU A 160 -8.46 -4.00 -8.20
C LEU A 160 -7.43 -2.88 -7.99
N VAL A 161 -6.36 -2.83 -8.78
CA VAL A 161 -5.38 -1.73 -8.75
C VAL A 161 -6.05 -0.41 -9.09
N SER A 162 -6.85 -0.39 -10.16
CA SER A 162 -7.54 0.81 -10.64
C SER A 162 -8.55 1.34 -9.62
N MET A 163 -9.30 0.45 -8.98
CA MET A 163 -10.23 0.79 -7.91
C MET A 163 -9.51 1.49 -6.76
N HIS A 164 -8.40 0.91 -6.26
CA HIS A 164 -7.68 1.49 -5.13
C HIS A 164 -7.10 2.87 -5.47
N MET A 165 -6.45 3.00 -6.64
CA MET A 165 -5.92 4.29 -7.11
C MET A 165 -7.02 5.33 -7.34
N GLY A 166 -8.16 4.91 -7.91
CA GLY A 166 -9.31 5.78 -8.13
C GLY A 166 -9.92 6.28 -6.82
N LEU A 167 -10.08 5.41 -5.82
CA LEU A 167 -10.64 5.78 -4.52
C LEU A 167 -9.80 6.83 -3.78
N ARG A 168 -8.48 6.85 -3.97
CA ARG A 168 -7.61 7.92 -3.41
C ARG A 168 -7.92 9.31 -3.99
N GLN A 169 -8.50 9.38 -5.19
CA GLN A 169 -8.88 10.64 -5.84
C GLN A 169 -10.35 11.00 -5.64
N THR A 170 -11.23 10.00 -5.53
CA THR A 170 -12.69 10.20 -5.45
C THR A 170 -13.25 10.12 -4.03
N SER A 171 -12.43 9.73 -3.05
CA SER A 171 -12.74 9.71 -1.62
C SER A 171 -11.63 10.43 -0.84
N THR A 172 -11.70 10.47 0.49
CA THR A 172 -10.72 11.19 1.32
C THR A 172 -10.20 10.34 2.48
N LEU A 173 -8.87 10.30 2.64
CA LEU A 173 -8.19 9.63 3.75
C LEU A 173 -8.37 10.36 5.08
N ASP A 174 -8.79 11.63 5.06
CA ASP A 174 -9.09 12.42 6.27
C ASP A 174 -10.44 12.03 6.89
N GLN A 175 -11.24 11.20 6.20
CA GLN A 175 -12.43 10.54 6.74
C GLN A 175 -12.26 9.02 6.62
N PRO A 176 -11.43 8.39 7.49
CA PRO A 176 -11.05 6.98 7.38
C PRO A 176 -12.23 6.02 7.24
N GLU A 177 -13.27 6.20 8.05
CA GLU A 177 -14.48 5.37 8.00
C GLU A 177 -15.16 5.44 6.64
N ARG A 178 -15.34 6.66 6.10
CA ARG A 178 -15.92 6.86 4.77
C ARG A 178 -15.10 6.18 3.69
N PHE A 179 -13.77 6.36 3.70
CA PHE A 179 -12.87 5.74 2.73
C PHE A 179 -13.00 4.21 2.76
N LEU A 180 -13.00 3.60 3.93
CA LEU A 180 -13.11 2.14 4.10
C LEU A 180 -14.50 1.62 3.69
N LEU A 181 -15.57 2.38 3.94
CA LEU A 181 -16.91 2.06 3.43
C LEU A 181 -16.98 2.16 1.90
N ASP A 182 -16.26 3.11 1.28
CA ASP A 182 -16.20 3.23 -0.18
C ASP A 182 -15.42 2.05 -0.80
N VAL A 183 -14.35 1.57 -0.15
CA VAL A 183 -13.68 0.30 -0.51
C VAL A 183 -14.68 -0.86 -0.45
N GLN A 184 -15.48 -0.96 0.61
CA GLN A 184 -16.50 -2.01 0.74
C GLN A 184 -17.55 -1.96 -0.38
N LYS A 185 -18.04 -0.77 -0.74
CA LYS A 185 -19.02 -0.59 -1.83
C LYS A 185 -18.43 -1.02 -3.16
N CYS A 186 -17.19 -0.63 -3.46
CA CYS A 186 -16.54 -1.03 -4.71
C CYS A 186 -16.37 -2.55 -4.79
N TRP A 187 -15.95 -3.19 -3.69
CA TRP A 187 -15.94 -4.66 -3.62
C TRP A 187 -17.32 -5.28 -3.83
N THR A 188 -18.38 -4.69 -3.31
CA THR A 188 -19.75 -5.21 -3.50
C THR A 188 -20.12 -5.24 -4.99
N PHE A 189 -19.78 -4.18 -5.74
CA PHE A 189 -19.96 -4.16 -7.20
C PHE A 189 -19.08 -5.18 -7.92
N ILE A 190 -17.81 -5.30 -7.53
CA ILE A 190 -16.88 -6.28 -8.12
C ILE A 190 -17.38 -7.70 -7.90
N LEU A 191 -17.73 -8.07 -6.67
CA LEU A 191 -18.23 -9.39 -6.32
C LEU A 191 -19.48 -9.76 -7.12
N THR A 192 -20.35 -8.80 -7.45
CA THR A 192 -21.52 -9.03 -8.32
C THR A 192 -21.14 -9.43 -9.74
N GLY A 193 -19.99 -8.99 -10.24
CA GLY A 193 -19.52 -9.30 -11.59
C GLY A 193 -18.61 -10.52 -11.68
N VAL A 194 -17.94 -10.92 -10.59
CA VAL A 194 -16.86 -11.94 -10.65
C VAL A 194 -17.14 -13.21 -9.84
N LEU A 195 -18.09 -13.23 -8.91
CA LEU A 195 -18.33 -14.41 -8.06
C LEU A 195 -19.08 -15.52 -8.76
N GLN A 196 -18.80 -16.76 -8.35
CA GLN A 196 -19.72 -17.89 -8.56
C GLN A 196 -21.02 -17.70 -7.74
N PRO A 197 -22.20 -18.08 -8.28
CA PRO A 197 -23.49 -17.81 -7.64
C PRO A 197 -23.67 -18.36 -6.22
N ASP A 198 -23.05 -19.48 -5.90
CA ASP A 198 -23.11 -20.14 -4.59
C ASP A 198 -22.19 -19.50 -3.54
N ARG A 199 -21.32 -18.58 -3.94
CA ARG A 199 -20.33 -17.92 -3.08
C ARG A 199 -20.76 -16.55 -2.54
N PHE A 200 -21.85 -15.99 -3.07
CA PHE A 200 -22.33 -14.64 -2.73
C PHE A 200 -22.56 -14.40 -1.24
N GLU A 201 -23.26 -15.31 -0.56
CA GLU A 201 -23.59 -15.12 0.85
C GLU A 201 -22.33 -15.09 1.71
N TYR A 202 -21.43 -16.06 1.49
CA TYR A 202 -20.19 -16.20 2.23
C TYR A 202 -19.30 -14.96 2.08
N PHE A 203 -18.99 -14.54 0.84
CA PHE A 203 -18.11 -13.40 0.60
C PHE A 203 -18.77 -12.06 0.97
N GLY A 204 -20.11 -11.96 0.87
CA GLY A 204 -20.84 -10.81 1.39
C GLY A 204 -20.66 -10.64 2.90
N GLN A 205 -20.72 -11.73 3.67
CA GLN A 205 -20.46 -11.70 5.11
C GLN A 205 -18.97 -11.47 5.42
N PHE A 206 -18.05 -12.11 4.69
CA PHE A 206 -16.62 -11.91 4.83
C PHE A 206 -16.24 -10.44 4.61
N LEU A 207 -16.69 -9.83 3.52
CA LEU A 207 -16.44 -8.44 3.18
C LEU A 207 -16.91 -7.48 4.28
N LYS A 208 -18.13 -7.68 4.82
CA LYS A 208 -18.66 -6.88 5.94
C LYS A 208 -17.79 -6.99 7.18
N ARG A 209 -17.34 -8.20 7.54
CA ARG A 209 -16.45 -8.43 8.69
C ARG A 209 -15.11 -7.72 8.50
N ARG A 210 -14.53 -7.77 7.31
CA ARG A 210 -13.25 -7.10 7.01
C ARG A 210 -13.35 -5.59 7.01
N ALA A 211 -14.43 -5.03 6.48
CA ALA A 211 -14.71 -3.60 6.59
C ALA A 211 -14.81 -3.15 8.06
N ALA A 212 -15.60 -3.86 8.88
CA ALA A 212 -15.75 -3.53 10.30
C ALA A 212 -14.42 -3.61 11.07
N LEU A 213 -13.61 -4.65 10.82
CA LEU A 213 -12.28 -4.78 11.43
C LEU A 213 -11.36 -3.63 11.03
N ALA A 214 -11.36 -3.24 9.75
CA ALA A 214 -10.56 -2.12 9.25
C ALA A 214 -11.00 -0.79 9.90
N ILE A 215 -12.30 -0.52 9.96
CA ILE A 215 -12.86 0.71 10.56
C ILE A 215 -12.47 0.79 12.04
N ASN A 216 -12.68 -0.28 12.80
CA ASN A 216 -12.32 -0.34 14.23
C ASN A 216 -10.82 -0.14 14.44
N SER A 217 -9.99 -0.69 13.53
CA SER A 217 -8.55 -0.47 13.59
C SER A 217 -8.19 0.99 13.40
N THR A 218 -8.93 1.77 12.61
CA THR A 218 -8.66 3.19 12.35
C THR A 218 -9.20 4.15 13.42
N SER A 219 -10.27 3.79 14.13
CA SER A 219 -10.89 4.65 15.14
C SER A 219 -10.17 4.65 16.49
N THR A 220 -9.39 3.60 16.79
CA THR A 220 -8.73 3.39 18.09
C THR A 220 -7.61 4.39 18.42
N ASP A 221 -7.23 5.28 17.50
CA ASP A 221 -6.19 6.30 17.73
C ASP A 221 -6.75 7.69 18.12
N VAL A 222 -8.08 7.88 18.17
CA VAL A 222 -8.70 9.19 18.46
C VAL A 222 -8.83 9.48 19.98
N GLU A 223 -8.64 8.48 20.85
CA GLU A 223 -8.75 8.61 22.31
C GLU A 223 -7.39 8.64 23.02
N SER A 224 -6.55 9.64 22.72
CA SER A 224 -5.47 10.03 23.63
C SER A 224 -5.39 11.56 23.71
N PRO A 225 -6.13 12.17 24.65
CA PRO A 225 -5.89 13.56 25.03
C PRO A 225 -4.55 13.63 25.78
N GLN A 226 -3.71 14.60 25.38
CA GLN A 226 -2.58 15.07 26.17
C GLN A 226 -3.03 15.62 27.53
#